data_AF-A0A6C0J3F6-F1
#
_entry.id   AF-A0A6C0J3F6-F1
#
_cell.length_a   1.000
_cell.length_b   1.000
_cell.length_c   1.000
_cell.angle_alpha   90.00
_cell.angle_beta   90.00
_cell.angle_gamma   90.00
#
_symmetry.space_group_name_H-M   'P 1'
#
loop_
_entity.id
_entity.type
_entity.pdbx_description
1 polymer ?
#
loop_
_entity_poly.entity_id
_entity_poly.type
_entity_poly.pdbx_seq_one_letter_code
_entity_poly.pdbx_strand_id
1 'polypeptide(L)'
;MTFYLTTSAGWGNISLSLSDYVYKTDKPRVHKKLLDVVKCIDFHGLEFTDNEGEEAYEKRIAINSFTYNTIHSNLQDIVKPNEELKQLIEKYDHGLTQGIHIRRGAYSKDAASIGHHGVDENGNINKPYFASDSALDKFEDIIKQSDKKFFLASDSKELKNILKTKYPDKIVTLDHDIAFTYECDILKNHNIPKEINYACYLDWFLLSKCKSLYVSAGNKDMCSLSTFGYSAGVYGRSDVHMIFN
;
A
#
# COMPACT_ATOMS: atom_id res chain seq x y z
N MET A 1 -7.59 -4.22 -24.99
CA MET A 1 -6.77 -4.54 -23.82
C MET A 1 -7.64 -4.56 -22.58
N THR A 2 -7.32 -5.43 -21.62
CA THR A 2 -8.05 -5.59 -20.37
C THR A 2 -7.10 -5.73 -19.20
N PHE A 3 -7.43 -5.08 -18.09
CA PHE A 3 -6.66 -5.20 -16.85
C PHE A 3 -7.02 -6.50 -16.14
N TYR A 4 -6.09 -7.45 -16.16
CA TYR A 4 -6.18 -8.67 -15.36
C TYR A 4 -5.38 -8.51 -14.08
N LEU A 5 -5.92 -8.95 -12.94
CA LEU A 5 -5.14 -8.99 -11.69
C LEU A 5 -3.94 -9.93 -11.86
N THR A 6 -2.74 -9.48 -11.48
CA THR A 6 -1.59 -10.40 -11.41
C THR A 6 -1.80 -11.42 -10.30
N THR A 7 -1.23 -12.60 -10.47
CA THR A 7 -1.26 -13.66 -9.43
C THR A 7 -0.67 -13.18 -8.10
N SER A 8 0.27 -12.23 -8.15
CA SER A 8 0.92 -11.65 -6.98
C SER A 8 1.08 -10.12 -7.05
N ALA A 9 0.13 -9.38 -6.51
CA ALA A 9 0.30 -7.94 -6.30
C ALA A 9 -0.40 -7.46 -5.03
N GLY A 10 0.32 -6.65 -4.25
CA GLY A 10 -0.28 -5.88 -3.16
C GLY A 10 -1.06 -4.67 -3.70
N TRP A 11 -1.92 -4.12 -2.84
CA TRP A 11 -2.80 -2.98 -3.17
C TRP A 11 -2.05 -1.78 -3.80
N GLY A 12 -0.86 -1.44 -3.30
CA GLY A 12 -0.05 -0.36 -3.87
C GLY A 12 0.26 -0.56 -5.35
N ASN A 13 0.64 -1.79 -5.75
CA ASN A 13 0.93 -2.08 -7.16
C ASN A 13 -0.35 -2.12 -8.01
N ILE A 14 -1.44 -2.68 -7.46
CA ILE A 14 -2.75 -2.74 -8.13
C ILE A 14 -3.24 -1.33 -8.43
N SER A 15 -3.29 -0.47 -7.42
CA SER A 15 -3.78 0.91 -7.54
C SER A 15 -2.96 1.71 -8.55
N LEU A 16 -1.63 1.73 -8.44
CA LEU A 16 -0.78 2.48 -9.37
C LEU A 16 -0.90 1.97 -10.82
N SER A 17 -0.93 0.64 -11.02
CA SER A 17 -1.08 0.06 -12.36
C SER A 17 -2.46 0.36 -12.96
N LEU A 18 -3.50 0.37 -12.12
CA LEU A 18 -4.86 0.70 -12.55
C LEU A 18 -4.96 2.18 -12.95
N SER A 19 -4.35 3.06 -12.18
CA SER A 19 -4.25 4.48 -12.50
C SER A 19 -3.57 4.76 -13.84
N ASP A 20 -2.44 4.11 -14.09
CA ASP A 20 -1.72 4.19 -15.37
C ASP A 20 -2.57 3.65 -16.54
N TYR A 21 -3.28 2.54 -16.32
CA TYR A 21 -4.18 1.97 -17.31
C TYR A 21 -5.34 2.91 -17.68
N VAL A 22 -6.01 3.49 -16.67
CA VAL A 22 -7.10 4.46 -16.85
C VAL A 22 -6.62 5.72 -17.55
N TYR A 23 -5.43 6.22 -17.21
CA TYR A 23 -4.85 7.39 -17.88
C TYR A 23 -4.62 7.18 -19.39
N LYS A 24 -4.31 5.95 -19.79
CA LYS A 24 -3.98 5.59 -21.19
C LYS A 24 -5.17 5.10 -22.01
N THR A 25 -6.31 4.85 -21.38
CA THR A 25 -7.42 4.13 -22.01
C THR A 25 -8.73 4.87 -21.82
N ASP A 26 -9.42 5.18 -22.92
CA ASP A 26 -10.70 5.90 -22.91
C ASP A 26 -11.83 5.09 -22.26
N LYS A 27 -11.86 3.77 -22.49
CA LYS A 27 -12.83 2.84 -21.91
C LYS A 27 -12.10 1.68 -21.21
N PRO A 28 -11.59 1.90 -19.99
CA PRO A 28 -10.76 0.93 -19.31
C PRO A 28 -11.60 -0.27 -18.85
N ARG A 29 -11.34 -1.43 -19.46
CA ARG A 29 -11.94 -2.72 -19.09
C ARG A 29 -11.09 -3.47 -18.09
N VAL A 30 -11.71 -4.05 -17.07
CA VAL A 30 -11.06 -4.74 -15.94
C VAL A 30 -11.73 -6.08 -15.67
N HIS A 31 -10.94 -7.11 -15.41
CA HIS A 31 -11.49 -8.42 -15.09
C HIS A 31 -12.14 -8.45 -13.69
N LYS A 32 -13.34 -9.04 -13.57
CA LYS A 32 -14.17 -9.03 -12.34
C LYS A 32 -13.49 -9.61 -11.10
N LYS A 33 -12.47 -10.46 -11.29
CA LYS A 33 -11.64 -11.02 -10.21
C LYS A 33 -11.02 -9.96 -9.29
N LEU A 34 -10.87 -8.71 -9.76
CA LEU A 34 -10.46 -7.60 -8.90
C LEU A 34 -11.43 -7.40 -7.73
N LEU A 35 -12.73 -7.52 -7.96
CA LEU A 35 -13.79 -7.32 -6.97
C LEU A 35 -13.79 -8.42 -5.89
N ASP A 36 -13.31 -9.62 -6.23
CA ASP A 36 -13.17 -10.72 -5.26
C ASP A 36 -12.06 -10.46 -4.25
N VAL A 37 -11.04 -9.69 -4.66
CA VAL A 37 -9.84 -9.40 -3.86
C VAL A 37 -9.96 -8.07 -3.11
N VAL A 38 -10.57 -7.07 -3.73
CA VAL A 38 -10.73 -5.71 -3.20
C VAL A 38 -12.21 -5.49 -2.86
N LYS A 39 -12.62 -5.90 -1.66
CA LYS A 39 -14.05 -5.96 -1.27
C LYS A 39 -14.61 -4.64 -0.73
N CYS A 40 -13.75 -3.71 -0.36
CA CYS A 40 -14.12 -2.48 0.34
C CYS A 40 -13.99 -1.20 -0.50
N ILE A 41 -13.71 -1.35 -1.80
CA ILE A 41 -13.51 -0.25 -2.75
C ILE A 41 -14.61 -0.30 -3.81
N ASP A 42 -15.28 0.83 -3.99
CA ASP A 42 -16.10 1.12 -5.14
C ASP A 42 -15.21 1.71 -6.23
N PHE A 43 -15.10 0.99 -7.35
CA PHE A 43 -14.32 1.44 -8.49
C PHE A 43 -15.16 2.24 -9.48
N HIS A 44 -14.66 3.39 -9.88
CA HIS A 44 -15.34 4.34 -10.75
C HIS A 44 -14.63 4.43 -12.12
N GLY A 45 -15.43 4.62 -13.18
CA GLY A 45 -14.92 4.79 -14.54
C GLY A 45 -14.37 3.52 -15.19
N LEU A 46 -14.67 2.33 -14.64
CA LEU A 46 -14.21 1.03 -15.14
C LEU A 46 -15.37 0.20 -15.70
N GLU A 47 -15.13 -0.50 -16.80
CA GLU A 47 -16.02 -1.55 -17.30
C GLU A 47 -15.54 -2.93 -16.80
N PHE A 48 -16.39 -3.68 -16.13
CA PHE A 48 -16.02 -5.03 -15.67
C PHE A 48 -16.39 -6.11 -16.67
N THR A 49 -15.48 -7.07 -16.87
CA THR A 49 -15.67 -8.23 -17.74
C THR A 49 -15.25 -9.52 -17.04
N ASP A 50 -15.78 -10.64 -17.49
CA ASP A 50 -15.36 -11.99 -17.12
C ASP A 50 -14.72 -12.78 -18.28
N ASN A 51 -14.41 -12.09 -19.36
CA ASN A 51 -13.70 -12.68 -20.48
C ASN A 51 -12.21 -12.86 -20.14
N GLU A 52 -11.74 -14.11 -20.14
CA GLU A 52 -10.33 -14.45 -19.87
C GLU A 52 -9.43 -14.39 -21.13
N GLY A 53 -10.02 -14.25 -22.33
CA GLY A 53 -9.31 -14.30 -23.61
C GLY A 53 -8.99 -12.95 -24.25
N GLU A 54 -9.25 -11.82 -23.57
CA GLU A 54 -8.91 -10.49 -24.10
C GLU A 54 -7.41 -10.20 -23.93
N GLU A 55 -6.85 -9.40 -24.81
CA GLU A 55 -5.45 -8.99 -24.72
C GLU A 55 -5.17 -8.32 -23.37
N ALA A 56 -4.20 -8.84 -22.62
CA ALA A 56 -3.87 -8.34 -21.29
C ALA A 56 -3.12 -7.00 -21.35
N TYR A 57 -3.51 -6.06 -20.50
CA TYR A 57 -2.75 -4.84 -20.29
C TYR A 57 -1.39 -5.14 -19.64
N GLU A 58 -0.32 -4.65 -20.26
CA GLU A 58 1.04 -4.72 -19.73
C GLU A 58 1.22 -3.68 -18.61
N LYS A 59 1.22 -4.15 -17.37
CA LYS A 59 1.31 -3.28 -16.19
C LYS A 59 2.70 -2.68 -16.07
N ARG A 60 2.75 -1.35 -15.91
CA ARG A 60 4.00 -0.62 -15.67
C ARG A 60 3.80 0.36 -14.53
N ILE A 61 4.76 0.40 -13.62
CA ILE A 61 4.80 1.38 -12.53
C ILE A 61 6.10 2.16 -12.69
N ALA A 62 5.98 3.46 -12.91
CA ALA A 62 7.11 4.38 -12.93
C ALA A 62 6.93 5.43 -11.84
N ILE A 63 7.96 5.66 -11.03
CA ILE A 63 7.90 6.59 -9.90
C ILE A 63 8.73 7.82 -10.25
N ASN A 64 8.04 8.93 -10.58
CA ASN A 64 8.66 10.23 -10.84
C ASN A 64 7.63 11.35 -10.65
N SER A 65 8.08 12.60 -10.78
CA SER A 65 7.21 13.77 -10.60
C SER A 65 6.06 13.83 -11.61
N PHE A 66 6.25 13.37 -12.85
CA PHE A 66 5.18 13.37 -13.85
C PHE A 66 4.11 12.33 -13.49
N THR A 67 4.51 11.10 -13.17
CA THR A 67 3.55 10.06 -12.79
C THR A 67 2.84 10.40 -11.49
N TYR A 68 3.55 10.93 -10.48
CA TYR A 68 2.94 11.37 -9.23
C TYR A 68 1.85 12.43 -9.46
N ASN A 69 2.18 13.51 -10.19
CA ASN A 69 1.29 14.68 -10.29
C ASN A 69 0.18 14.53 -11.32
N THR A 70 0.39 13.69 -12.35
CA THR A 70 -0.49 13.58 -13.51
C THR A 70 -1.20 12.24 -13.51
N ILE A 71 -0.45 11.14 -13.60
CA ILE A 71 -1.02 9.80 -13.80
C ILE A 71 -1.63 9.29 -12.49
N HIS A 72 -0.79 8.98 -11.50
CA HIS A 72 -1.18 8.37 -10.23
C HIS A 72 -2.21 9.20 -9.47
N SER A 73 -2.25 10.50 -9.72
CA SER A 73 -3.19 11.41 -9.08
C SER A 73 -4.66 11.21 -9.45
N ASN A 74 -4.94 10.56 -10.59
CA ASN A 74 -6.29 10.17 -10.98
C ASN A 74 -6.87 9.06 -10.09
N LEU A 75 -6.07 8.48 -9.17
CA LEU A 75 -6.54 7.49 -8.21
C LEU A 75 -7.74 7.98 -7.41
N GLN A 76 -7.80 9.29 -7.11
CA GLN A 76 -8.95 9.89 -6.43
C GLN A 76 -10.24 9.72 -7.22
N ASP A 77 -10.18 9.67 -8.56
CA ASP A 77 -11.36 9.53 -9.41
C ASP A 77 -11.77 8.07 -9.58
N ILE A 78 -10.82 7.14 -9.43
CA ILE A 78 -11.00 5.70 -9.67
C ILE A 78 -11.40 4.95 -8.41
N VAL A 79 -10.81 5.27 -7.27
CA VAL A 79 -10.90 4.49 -6.03
C VAL A 79 -11.73 5.25 -5.00
N LYS A 80 -12.89 4.71 -4.62
CA LYS A 80 -13.70 5.25 -3.52
C LYS A 80 -13.90 4.18 -2.45
N PRO A 81 -13.82 4.51 -1.15
CA PRO A 81 -14.23 3.56 -0.11
C PRO A 81 -15.73 3.30 -0.25
N ASN A 82 -16.17 2.06 -0.02
CA ASN A 82 -17.60 1.77 0.11
C ASN A 82 -18.17 2.34 1.42
N GLU A 83 -19.49 2.31 1.60
CA GLU A 83 -20.15 2.92 2.77
C GLU A 83 -19.65 2.38 4.12
N GLU A 84 -19.37 1.08 4.22
CA GLU A 84 -18.87 0.49 5.46
C GLU A 84 -17.43 0.92 5.75
N LEU A 85 -16.56 0.98 4.73
CA LEU A 85 -15.21 1.49 4.90
C LEU A 85 -15.21 3.00 5.20
N LYS A 86 -16.12 3.78 4.62
CA LYS A 86 -16.30 5.21 4.98
C LYS A 86 -16.61 5.37 6.47
N GLN A 87 -17.54 4.59 7.01
CA GLN A 87 -17.88 4.63 8.44
C GLN A 87 -16.68 4.28 9.32
N LEU A 88 -15.85 3.31 8.91
CA LEU A 88 -14.61 3.00 9.63
C LEU A 88 -13.61 4.15 9.55
N ILE A 89 -13.42 4.76 8.38
CA ILE A 89 -12.52 5.91 8.19
C ILE A 89 -12.96 7.07 9.08
N GLU A 90 -14.26 7.35 9.17
CA GLU A 90 -14.81 8.40 10.06
C GLU A 90 -14.61 8.06 11.54
N LYS A 91 -14.89 6.81 11.92
CA LYS A 91 -14.73 6.33 13.31
C LYS A 91 -13.29 6.40 13.80
N TYR A 92 -12.33 6.07 12.95
CA TYR A 92 -10.91 5.99 13.28
C TYR A 92 -10.11 7.20 12.80
N ASP A 93 -10.77 8.28 12.37
CA ASP A 93 -10.09 9.49 11.97
C ASP A 93 -9.23 10.03 13.12
N HIS A 94 -7.92 10.08 12.88
CA HIS A 94 -6.95 10.51 13.87
C HIS A 94 -6.71 12.03 13.83
N GLY A 95 -7.18 12.74 12.80
CA GLY A 95 -7.03 14.20 12.66
C GLY A 95 -5.57 14.69 12.54
N LEU A 96 -4.62 13.79 12.28
CA LEU A 96 -3.18 14.10 12.21
C LEU A 96 -2.78 14.50 10.80
N THR A 97 -1.78 15.38 10.72
CA THR A 97 -1.24 15.86 9.43
C THR A 97 0.02 15.14 8.98
N GLN A 98 0.63 14.34 9.87
CA GLN A 98 1.87 13.61 9.60
C GLN A 98 1.58 12.12 9.68
N GLY A 99 2.06 11.36 8.70
CA GLY A 99 1.97 9.91 8.69
C GLY A 99 3.31 9.26 8.39
N ILE A 100 3.48 8.06 8.91
CA ILE A 100 4.64 7.21 8.69
C ILE A 100 4.12 5.86 8.22
N HIS A 101 4.61 5.41 7.07
CA HIS A 101 4.39 4.06 6.60
C HIS A 101 5.71 3.28 6.54
N ILE A 102 5.89 2.35 7.47
CA ILE A 102 7.06 1.48 7.52
C ILE A 102 6.68 0.11 6.98
N ARG A 103 7.27 -0.28 5.86
CA ARG A 103 7.18 -1.64 5.33
C ARG A 103 8.49 -2.35 5.66
N ARG A 104 8.47 -3.36 6.53
CA ARG A 104 9.66 -4.15 6.91
C ARG A 104 9.88 -5.35 5.99
N GLY A 105 8.80 -6.07 5.68
CA GLY A 105 8.86 -7.40 5.09
C GLY A 105 9.80 -8.34 5.86
N ALA A 106 10.71 -9.00 5.15
CA ALA A 106 11.63 -10.00 5.68
C ALA A 106 12.65 -9.49 6.71
N TYR A 107 12.75 -8.17 6.93
CA TYR A 107 13.47 -7.66 8.09
C TYR A 107 12.72 -7.88 9.41
N SER A 108 11.39 -8.04 9.42
CA SER A 108 10.63 -8.35 10.64
C SER A 108 10.17 -9.80 10.65
N LYS A 109 10.29 -10.49 11.79
CA LYS A 109 9.88 -11.91 11.90
C LYS A 109 8.38 -12.09 11.65
N ASP A 110 7.57 -11.18 12.19
CA ASP A 110 6.11 -11.17 12.07
C ASP A 110 5.61 -10.67 10.70
N ALA A 111 6.49 -10.11 9.86
CA ALA A 111 6.17 -9.65 8.51
C ALA A 111 6.94 -10.40 7.40
N ALA A 112 7.75 -11.41 7.77
CA ALA A 112 8.66 -12.05 6.83
C ALA A 112 7.98 -12.86 5.72
N SER A 113 6.76 -13.36 6.00
CA SER A 113 5.90 -14.04 5.03
C SER A 113 5.01 -13.09 4.25
N ILE A 114 5.20 -11.77 4.39
CA ILE A 114 4.35 -10.75 3.77
C ILE A 114 5.11 -10.05 2.62
N GLY A 115 4.61 -10.17 1.40
CA GLY A 115 5.23 -9.76 0.12
C GLY A 115 6.19 -10.80 -0.49
N HIS A 116 6.58 -10.61 -1.76
CA HIS A 116 7.69 -11.35 -2.39
C HIS A 116 8.23 -10.58 -3.62
N HIS A 117 9.42 -10.94 -4.10
CA HIS A 117 10.01 -10.43 -5.36
C HIS A 117 10.17 -11.54 -6.42
N GLY A 118 9.15 -12.37 -6.60
CA GLY A 118 9.21 -13.52 -7.50
C GLY A 118 9.88 -14.74 -6.89
N VAL A 119 10.38 -15.60 -7.77
CA VAL A 119 11.28 -16.71 -7.44
C VAL A 119 12.67 -16.41 -8.04
N ASP A 120 13.71 -16.92 -7.41
CA ASP A 120 15.06 -16.94 -8.00
C ASP A 120 15.14 -17.97 -9.15
N GLU A 121 16.32 -18.02 -9.78
CA GLU A 121 16.64 -18.97 -10.86
C GLU A 121 16.49 -20.45 -10.47
N ASN A 122 16.46 -20.75 -9.17
CA ASN A 122 16.34 -22.10 -8.62
C ASN A 122 14.90 -22.40 -8.14
N GLY A 123 13.96 -21.47 -8.33
CA GLY A 123 12.57 -21.61 -7.91
C GLY A 123 12.31 -21.29 -6.43
N ASN A 124 13.30 -20.75 -5.70
CA ASN A 124 13.12 -20.33 -4.32
C ASN A 124 12.42 -18.97 -4.26
N ILE A 125 11.53 -18.78 -3.30
CA ILE A 125 10.84 -17.50 -3.11
C ILE A 125 11.83 -16.42 -2.67
N ASN A 126 11.90 -15.33 -3.43
CA ASN A 126 12.67 -14.15 -3.06
C ASN A 126 11.95 -13.39 -1.96
N LYS A 127 12.51 -13.47 -0.75
CA LYS A 127 12.00 -12.77 0.43
C LYS A 127 12.03 -11.25 0.23
N PRO A 128 10.99 -10.51 0.65
CA PRO A 128 10.89 -9.10 0.36
C PRO A 128 11.55 -8.24 1.44
N TYR A 129 12.76 -7.75 1.18
CA TYR A 129 13.49 -6.88 2.10
C TYR A 129 13.21 -5.42 1.77
N PHE A 130 12.40 -4.75 2.61
CA PHE A 130 11.99 -3.35 2.43
C PHE A 130 12.83 -2.42 3.33
N ALA A 131 12.29 -2.00 4.49
CA ALA A 131 12.99 -1.15 5.45
C ALA A 131 13.91 -1.98 6.37
N SER A 132 15.22 -1.81 6.17
CA SER A 132 16.27 -2.31 7.07
C SER A 132 16.27 -1.59 8.41
N ASP A 133 17.11 -2.05 9.34
CA ASP A 133 17.31 -1.38 10.63
C ASP A 133 17.89 0.04 10.45
N SER A 134 18.74 0.27 9.43
CA SER A 134 19.22 1.63 9.13
C SER A 134 18.12 2.57 8.67
N ALA A 135 17.14 2.08 7.89
CA ALA A 135 15.96 2.86 7.56
C ALA A 135 15.11 3.13 8.81
N LEU A 136 14.99 2.16 9.72
CA LEU A 136 14.27 2.32 10.97
C LEU A 136 14.90 3.40 11.87
N ASP A 137 16.23 3.45 11.99
CA ASP A 137 16.92 4.51 12.73
C ASP A 137 16.57 5.91 12.19
N LYS A 138 16.48 6.05 10.86
CA LYS A 138 16.09 7.32 10.21
C LYS A 138 14.63 7.69 10.54
N PHE A 139 13.71 6.72 10.52
CA PHE A 139 12.32 6.95 10.94
C PHE A 139 12.24 7.37 12.40
N GLU A 140 13.00 6.70 13.27
CA GLU A 140 13.07 7.05 14.68
C GLU A 140 13.61 8.46 14.90
N ASP A 141 14.63 8.88 14.15
CA ASP A 141 15.18 10.22 14.27
C ASP A 141 14.17 11.29 13.84
N ILE A 142 13.37 11.03 12.80
CA ILE A 142 12.25 11.90 12.41
C ILE A 142 11.23 12.04 13.57
N ILE A 143 10.89 10.94 14.23
CA ILE A 143 9.96 10.95 15.37
C ILE A 143 10.57 11.71 16.56
N LYS A 144 11.85 11.48 16.89
CA LYS A 144 12.54 12.14 18.01
C LYS A 144 12.61 13.64 17.81
N GLN A 145 13.02 14.09 16.62
CA GLN A 145 13.30 15.50 16.33
C GLN A 145 12.04 16.35 16.07
N SER A 146 10.90 15.72 15.80
CA SER A 146 9.64 16.40 15.55
C SER A 146 8.82 16.60 16.81
N ASP A 147 8.23 17.79 16.99
CA ASP A 147 7.24 18.05 18.05
C ASP A 147 5.81 17.59 17.67
N LYS A 148 5.63 17.05 16.46
CA LYS A 148 4.33 16.61 15.94
C LYS A 148 4.02 15.16 16.32
N LYS A 149 2.73 14.84 16.31
CA LYS A 149 2.23 13.45 16.35
C LYS A 149 2.13 12.87 14.95
N PHE A 150 2.34 11.56 14.84
CA PHE A 150 2.33 10.79 13.62
C PHE A 150 1.30 9.67 13.69
N PHE A 151 0.55 9.48 12.60
CA PHE A 151 -0.15 8.23 12.36
C PHE A 151 0.85 7.20 11.81
N LEU A 152 0.99 6.06 12.48
CA LEU A 152 1.89 4.98 12.07
C LEU A 152 1.07 3.83 11.50
N ALA A 153 1.41 3.42 10.28
CA ALA A 153 0.98 2.16 9.70
C ALA A 153 2.23 1.34 9.32
N SER A 154 2.17 0.03 9.58
CA SER A 154 3.30 -0.87 9.35
C SER A 154 2.82 -2.30 9.25
N ASP A 155 3.43 -3.06 8.34
CA ASP A 155 3.18 -4.51 8.17
C ASP A 155 3.62 -5.36 9.37
N SER A 156 4.50 -4.83 10.23
CA SER A 156 4.91 -5.48 11.48
C SER A 156 4.13 -4.92 12.67
N LYS A 157 3.42 -5.80 13.37
CA LYS A 157 2.72 -5.51 14.63
C LYS A 157 3.71 -5.32 15.78
N GLU A 158 4.78 -6.11 15.79
CA GLU A 158 5.89 -5.97 16.74
C GLU A 158 6.47 -4.55 16.68
N LEU A 159 6.77 -4.06 15.46
CA LEU A 159 7.31 -2.72 15.28
C LEU A 159 6.33 -1.63 15.72
N LYS A 160 5.03 -1.77 15.38
CA LYS A 160 3.99 -0.83 15.85
C LYS A 160 4.01 -0.72 17.38
N ASN A 161 4.10 -1.84 18.08
CA ASN A 161 4.14 -1.88 19.53
C ASN A 161 5.42 -1.27 20.11
N ILE A 162 6.58 -1.54 19.51
CA ILE A 162 7.86 -0.95 19.91
C ILE A 162 7.79 0.58 19.81
N LEU A 163 7.39 1.11 18.66
CA LEU A 163 7.36 2.57 18.44
C LEU A 163 6.29 3.26 19.28
N LYS A 164 5.11 2.66 19.43
CA LYS A 164 4.05 3.16 20.32
C LYS A 164 4.49 3.19 21.78
N THR A 165 5.22 2.18 22.24
CA THR A 165 5.72 2.12 23.63
C THR A 165 6.87 3.10 23.86
N LYS A 166 7.76 3.25 22.88
CA LYS A 166 8.92 4.16 22.95
C LYS A 166 8.53 5.63 22.84
N TYR A 167 7.50 5.94 22.06
CA TYR A 167 7.03 7.31 21.79
C TYR A 167 5.50 7.44 21.97
N PRO A 168 4.96 7.17 23.18
CA PRO A 168 3.51 7.08 23.41
C PRO A 168 2.77 8.40 23.14
N ASP A 169 3.43 9.54 23.33
CA ASP A 169 2.83 10.85 23.09
C ASP A 169 2.89 11.29 21.62
N LYS A 170 3.71 10.63 20.80
CA LYS A 170 3.94 10.99 19.39
C LYS A 170 3.33 10.01 18.40
N ILE A 171 3.11 8.75 18.77
CA ILE A 171 2.68 7.71 17.84
C ILE A 171 1.22 7.31 18.09
N VAL A 172 0.39 7.50 17.08
CA VAL A 172 -0.97 6.97 17.00
C VAL A 172 -1.00 5.87 15.95
N THR A 173 -1.54 4.71 16.29
CA THR A 173 -1.64 3.56 15.39
C THR A 173 -2.87 2.73 15.73
N LEU A 174 -3.42 2.02 14.74
CA LEU A 174 -4.46 1.04 14.97
C LEU A 174 -3.88 -0.33 15.36
N ASP A 175 -4.57 -0.97 16.31
CA ASP A 175 -4.27 -2.34 16.73
C ASP A 175 -5.24 -3.30 16.02
N HIS A 176 -4.86 -3.67 14.81
CA HIS A 176 -5.47 -4.74 14.05
C HIS A 176 -4.37 -5.52 13.31
N ASP A 177 -4.69 -6.75 12.96
CA ASP A 177 -3.83 -7.57 12.12
C ASP A 177 -3.90 -7.03 10.69
N ILE A 178 -2.72 -6.85 10.08
CA ILE A 178 -2.60 -6.44 8.69
C ILE A 178 -2.30 -7.70 7.91
N ALA A 179 -3.30 -8.26 7.23
CA ALA A 179 -3.04 -9.20 6.15
C ALA A 179 -3.25 -8.48 4.83
N PHE A 180 -2.19 -8.46 4.02
CA PHE A 180 -2.36 -8.17 2.61
C PHE A 180 -3.04 -9.36 1.97
N THR A 181 -3.90 -9.12 0.97
CA THR A 181 -4.70 -10.09 0.19
C THR A 181 -3.93 -11.26 -0.43
N TYR A 182 -2.62 -11.32 -0.21
CA TYR A 182 -1.63 -12.09 -0.92
C TYR A 182 -0.75 -12.88 0.07
N GLU A 183 -0.76 -14.20 -0.05
CA GLU A 183 0.10 -15.10 0.72
C GLU A 183 1.34 -15.48 -0.08
N CYS A 184 2.50 -15.31 0.54
CA CYS A 184 3.78 -15.31 -0.18
C CYS A 184 4.40 -16.69 -0.27
N ASP A 185 4.10 -17.55 0.68
CA ASP A 185 4.60 -18.94 0.68
C ASP A 185 3.98 -19.76 -0.46
N ILE A 186 2.81 -19.35 -0.96
CA ILE A 186 2.09 -20.04 -2.05
C ILE A 186 1.86 -19.18 -3.30
N LEU A 187 2.33 -17.93 -3.27
CA LEU A 187 2.20 -16.92 -4.31
C LEU A 187 0.77 -16.72 -4.83
N LYS A 188 -0.22 -16.71 -3.92
CA LYS A 188 -1.63 -16.61 -4.30
C LYS A 188 -2.38 -15.61 -3.44
N ASN A 189 -3.32 -14.92 -4.08
CA ASN A 189 -4.38 -14.28 -3.32
C ASN A 189 -5.26 -15.38 -2.70
N HIS A 190 -5.44 -15.35 -1.38
CA HIS A 190 -6.26 -16.29 -0.64
C HIS A 190 -7.50 -15.58 -0.10
N ASN A 191 -8.49 -16.37 0.33
CA ASN A 191 -9.67 -15.81 0.98
C ASN A 191 -9.28 -15.25 2.33
N ILE A 192 -9.09 -13.93 2.37
CA ILE A 192 -8.88 -13.19 3.62
C ILE A 192 -10.25 -12.87 4.22
N PRO A 193 -10.43 -13.06 5.55
CA PRO A 193 -11.59 -12.56 6.27
C PRO A 193 -11.87 -11.09 5.94
N LYS A 194 -13.15 -10.74 5.86
CA LYS A 194 -13.58 -9.40 5.45
C LYS A 194 -12.95 -8.32 6.32
N GLU A 195 -12.92 -8.56 7.63
CA GLU A 195 -12.44 -7.64 8.66
C GLU A 195 -10.95 -7.30 8.43
N ILE A 196 -10.15 -8.32 8.11
CA ILE A 196 -8.71 -8.16 7.86
C ILE A 196 -8.47 -7.45 6.53
N ASN A 197 -9.28 -7.74 5.50
CA ASN A 197 -9.25 -7.00 4.24
C ASN A 197 -9.50 -5.51 4.51
N TYR A 198 -10.61 -5.17 5.17
CA TYR A 198 -10.99 -3.79 5.49
C TYR A 198 -9.94 -3.06 6.32
N ALA A 199 -9.31 -3.74 7.27
CA ALA A 199 -8.28 -3.15 8.13
C ALA A 199 -7.07 -2.63 7.32
N CYS A 200 -6.63 -3.39 6.30
CA CYS A 200 -5.55 -2.94 5.41
C CYS A 200 -5.92 -1.66 4.64
N TYR A 201 -7.13 -1.58 4.07
CA TYR A 201 -7.56 -0.37 3.35
C TYR A 201 -7.86 0.79 4.29
N LEU A 202 -8.30 0.52 5.52
CA LEU A 202 -8.48 1.55 6.53
C LEU A 202 -7.16 2.27 6.82
N ASP A 203 -6.07 1.53 7.08
CA ASP A 203 -4.73 2.12 7.23
C ASP A 203 -4.33 2.95 6.01
N TRP A 204 -4.60 2.45 4.80
CA TRP A 204 -4.29 3.16 3.56
C TRP A 204 -5.02 4.51 3.46
N PHE A 205 -6.32 4.53 3.76
CA PHE A 205 -7.10 5.77 3.73
C PHE A 205 -6.72 6.73 4.85
N LEU A 206 -6.44 6.24 6.06
CA LEU A 206 -5.97 7.07 7.16
C LEU A 206 -4.61 7.72 6.84
N LEU A 207 -3.67 6.95 6.26
CA LEU A 207 -2.42 7.51 5.72
C LEU A 207 -2.70 8.60 4.68
N SER A 208 -3.64 8.37 3.76
CA SER A 208 -3.96 9.32 2.70
C SER A 208 -4.54 10.66 3.21
N LYS A 209 -5.02 10.71 4.45
CA LYS A 209 -5.47 11.97 5.08
C LYS A 209 -4.31 12.82 5.62
N CYS A 210 -3.10 12.27 5.71
CA CYS A 210 -1.92 13.01 6.16
C CYS A 210 -1.40 13.94 5.06
N LYS A 211 -0.97 15.15 5.44
CA LYS A 211 -0.38 16.14 4.52
C LYS A 211 1.07 15.84 4.18
N SER A 212 1.81 15.22 5.10
CA SER A 212 3.18 14.76 4.88
C SER A 212 3.27 13.29 5.25
N LEU A 213 3.91 12.49 4.39
CA LEU A 213 4.09 11.05 4.59
C LEU A 213 5.55 10.66 4.46
N TYR A 214 6.07 9.97 5.46
CA TYR A 214 7.39 9.34 5.40
C TYR A 214 7.21 7.86 5.06
N VAL A 215 7.80 7.40 3.96
CA VAL A 215 7.52 6.06 3.41
C VAL A 215 8.81 5.28 3.17
N SER A 216 8.78 3.97 3.46
CA SER A 216 9.93 3.10 3.16
C SER A 216 10.19 3.02 1.66
N ALA A 217 11.41 3.35 1.24
CA ALA A 217 11.81 3.42 -0.16
C ALA A 217 12.79 2.31 -0.59
N GLY A 218 13.18 1.44 0.34
CA GLY A 218 14.14 0.36 0.07
C GLY A 218 15.50 0.93 -0.35
N ASN A 219 16.03 0.45 -1.47
CA ASN A 219 17.34 0.87 -1.98
C ASN A 219 17.25 2.15 -2.83
N LYS A 220 18.40 2.76 -3.18
CA LYS A 220 18.45 4.03 -3.93
C LYS A 220 17.82 3.97 -5.31
N ASP A 221 17.75 2.79 -5.90
CA ASP A 221 17.04 2.48 -7.15
C ASP A 221 15.52 2.29 -6.96
N MET A 222 15.02 2.50 -5.74
CA MET A 222 13.63 2.24 -5.31
C MET A 222 13.21 0.77 -5.41
N CYS A 223 14.17 -0.15 -5.55
CA CYS A 223 13.89 -1.55 -5.32
C CYS A 223 13.41 -1.73 -3.87
N SER A 224 12.26 -2.39 -3.72
CA SER A 224 11.54 -2.48 -2.44
C SER A 224 11.02 -1.13 -1.91
N LEU A 225 10.57 -0.24 -2.79
CA LEU A 225 9.68 0.85 -2.41
C LEU A 225 8.35 0.29 -1.89
N SER A 226 7.86 0.86 -0.79
CA SER A 226 6.50 0.63 -0.33
C SER A 226 5.49 1.37 -1.21
N THR A 227 5.04 0.70 -2.27
CA THR A 227 4.00 1.26 -3.15
C THR A 227 2.67 1.49 -2.42
N PHE A 228 2.42 0.79 -1.31
CA PHE A 228 1.26 1.03 -0.45
C PHE A 228 1.30 2.43 0.19
N GLY A 229 2.40 2.78 0.87
CA GLY A 229 2.56 4.10 1.48
C GLY A 229 2.65 5.21 0.43
N TYR A 230 3.37 4.96 -0.67
CA TYR A 230 3.45 5.91 -1.78
C TYR A 230 2.08 6.18 -2.41
N SER A 231 1.29 5.14 -2.73
CA SER A 231 -0.01 5.34 -3.38
C SER A 231 -1.02 6.02 -2.43
N ALA A 232 -0.93 5.79 -1.13
CA ALA A 232 -1.71 6.53 -0.13
C ALA A 232 -1.37 8.03 -0.19
N GLY A 233 -0.07 8.36 -0.25
CA GLY A 233 0.39 9.75 -0.38
C GLY A 233 -0.03 10.42 -1.67
N VAL A 234 0.03 9.70 -2.79
CA VAL A 234 -0.50 10.19 -4.07
C VAL A 234 -1.99 10.47 -3.96
N TYR A 235 -2.77 9.49 -3.47
CA TYR A 235 -4.22 9.64 -3.31
C TYR A 235 -4.55 10.80 -2.39
N GLY A 236 -3.75 11.04 -1.35
CA GLY A 236 -3.89 12.15 -0.41
C GLY A 236 -3.37 13.50 -0.90
N ARG A 237 -2.66 13.55 -2.04
CA ARG A 237 -1.84 14.71 -2.46
C ARG A 237 -0.85 15.16 -1.38
N SER A 238 -0.27 14.20 -0.66
CA SER A 238 0.67 14.43 0.44
C SER A 238 2.07 14.79 -0.05
N ASP A 239 2.83 15.56 0.72
CA ASP A 239 4.28 15.67 0.58
C ASP A 239 4.94 14.33 1.00
N VAL A 240 5.42 13.56 0.03
CA VAL A 240 5.97 12.20 0.26
C VAL A 240 7.49 12.26 0.40
N HIS A 241 7.98 11.91 1.58
CA HIS A 241 9.40 11.79 1.91
C HIS A 241 9.85 10.32 1.86
N MET A 242 10.77 10.02 0.94
CA MET A 242 11.30 8.67 0.73
C MET A 242 12.42 8.36 1.73
N ILE A 243 12.24 7.31 2.54
CA ILE A 243 13.24 6.86 3.52
C ILE A 243 13.92 5.59 2.99
N PHE A 244 15.16 5.76 2.57
CA PHE A 244 15.99 4.68 2.02
C PHE A 244 16.74 3.93 3.12
N ASN A 245 17.13 2.69 2.81
CA ASN A 245 18.12 1.92 3.57
C ASN A 245 19.44 2.70 3.69
#